data_AF-A0A938GCX9-F1
#
_entry.id   AF-A0A938GCX9-F1
#
_cell.length_a   1.000
_cell.length_b   1.000
_cell.length_c   1.000
_cell.angle_alpha   90.00
_cell.angle_beta   90.00
_cell.angle_gamma   90.00
#
_symmetry.space_group_name_H-M   'P 1'
#
loop_
_entity.id
_entity.type
_entity.pdbx_description
1 polymer ?
#
loop_
_entity_poly.entity_id
_entity_poly.type
_entity_poly.pdbx_seq_one_letter_code
_entity_poly.pdbx_strand_id
1 'polypeptide(L)'
;MVWREGGAANRSPYPDLSRTDSGLECQKGLLLKPEIAPGLRYLGEDWSAYEKPYEAKNEPTSEEASRFIQFIKAATLTDEETFRSLVDEFMDVNQFLRFLAVTVAIADLDSALSMGHNFYLFQPAPPKTIVWIPWDLNLSLGSSSGQQGIELSIRHPSPTHNGMIEWILKDEQWFRIYTEHLRDILRVAFREDRLLEQVDRLRTAVREPIALESRQSLAQFENAVLGSGANIPPPVNQMVRVIGQPGTAVQFATRTIQGVQLPLIKWLKARGESIAAQLEGRSAVFAGIRFPGPGGELAKEFFRDAGAKPEEKLSGHAFKEAVRQRFRQWDTDHSGTLSLPEVVAGLAPASGPPPLAFAMGARTRPRGPQDFIGPQWLRRFDLDRNALLSTAEWEAVFDRQFGEWDTNRDGHLESDELSRGLTHALMASSEPMIQGGAGDPPRRVPPARRRSRQNRKLFLHRP
;
A
#
# COMPACT_ATOMS: atom_id res chain seq x y z
N MET A 1 -11.03 16.09 -19.40
CA MET A 1 -11.18 14.62 -19.43
C MET A 1 -12.66 14.32 -19.27
N VAL A 2 -13.39 14.10 -20.36
CA VAL A 2 -14.82 13.75 -20.32
C VAL A 2 -14.94 12.34 -20.84
N TRP A 3 -15.29 11.42 -19.95
CA TRP A 3 -15.64 10.04 -20.30
C TRP A 3 -17.08 10.03 -20.83
N ARG A 4 -17.32 9.46 -22.02
CA ARG A 4 -18.66 9.19 -22.53
C ARG A 4 -18.82 7.70 -22.80
N GLU A 5 -19.92 7.14 -22.30
CA GLU A 5 -20.34 5.78 -22.62
C GLU A 5 -20.93 5.72 -24.04
N GLY A 6 -20.38 4.83 -24.86
CA GLY A 6 -20.98 4.42 -26.13
C GLY A 6 -21.90 3.22 -25.92
N GLY A 7 -23.14 3.33 -26.37
CA GLY A 7 -24.24 2.42 -26.09
C GLY A 7 -24.09 0.97 -26.57
N ALA A 8 -24.73 0.10 -25.78
CA ALA A 8 -25.25 -1.25 -26.03
C ALA A 8 -24.69 -2.05 -27.22
N ALA A 9 -23.89 -3.08 -26.92
CA ALA A 9 -24.39 -4.45 -26.78
C ALA A 9 -23.21 -5.40 -26.54
N ASN A 10 -23.25 -6.12 -25.41
CA ASN A 10 -22.48 -7.33 -25.13
C ASN A 10 -20.94 -7.16 -25.10
N ARG A 11 -20.41 -6.40 -24.13
CA ARG A 11 -18.99 -6.44 -23.77
C ARG A 11 -18.82 -6.45 -22.25
N SER A 12 -17.77 -7.14 -21.84
CA SER A 12 -17.19 -7.24 -20.50
C SER A 12 -17.38 -5.97 -19.65
N PRO A 13 -17.64 -6.05 -18.32
CA PRO A 13 -17.79 -4.89 -17.44
C PRO A 13 -16.50 -4.06 -17.26
N TYR A 14 -15.39 -4.44 -17.91
CA TYR A 14 -14.14 -3.72 -17.90
C TYR A 14 -14.04 -2.75 -19.09
N PRO A 15 -13.59 -1.50 -18.87
CA PRO A 15 -13.44 -0.52 -19.94
C PRO A 15 -12.48 -1.04 -21.02
N ASP A 16 -12.93 -0.96 -22.27
CA ASP A 16 -12.13 -1.26 -23.45
C ASP A 16 -11.11 -0.12 -23.66
N LEU A 17 -9.90 -0.30 -23.12
CA LEU A 17 -8.78 0.64 -23.23
C LEU A 17 -8.29 0.83 -24.68
N SER A 18 -8.83 0.09 -25.66
CA SER A 18 -8.40 0.16 -27.06
C SER A 18 -8.84 1.43 -27.80
N ARG A 19 -9.77 2.22 -27.24
CA ARG A 19 -10.22 3.50 -27.80
C ARG A 19 -10.37 4.55 -26.72
N THR A 20 -9.46 5.52 -26.70
CA THR A 20 -9.62 6.72 -25.88
C THR A 20 -9.43 7.97 -26.76
N ASP A 21 -10.39 8.90 -26.73
CA ASP A 21 -10.26 10.27 -27.24
C ASP A 21 -9.29 11.12 -26.36
N SER A 22 -8.46 10.48 -25.54
CA SER A 22 -7.52 11.10 -24.59
C SER A 22 -6.10 11.22 -25.13
N GLY A 23 -5.84 10.81 -26.38
CA GLY A 23 -4.50 10.79 -26.96
C GLY A 23 -3.59 9.68 -26.43
N LEU A 24 -4.11 8.78 -25.60
CA LEU A 24 -3.42 7.54 -25.20
C LEU A 24 -3.73 6.46 -26.23
N GLU A 25 -2.85 6.33 -27.22
CA GLU A 25 -2.84 5.15 -28.11
C GLU A 25 -2.30 3.94 -27.32
N CYS A 26 -3.14 3.32 -26.47
CA CYS A 26 -2.79 2.14 -25.68
C CYS A 26 -2.37 0.91 -26.52
N GLN A 27 -2.48 0.99 -27.86
CA GLN A 27 -2.06 -0.05 -28.79
C GLN A 27 -0.54 -0.01 -29.12
N LYS A 28 0.23 0.93 -28.55
CA LYS A 28 1.66 1.12 -28.84
C LYS A 28 2.50 1.33 -27.57
N GLY A 29 2.33 0.45 -26.58
CA GLY A 29 3.13 0.50 -25.36
C GLY A 29 2.85 -0.66 -24.42
N LEU A 30 3.61 -0.69 -23.33
CA LEU A 30 3.45 -1.65 -22.24
C LEU A 30 2.54 -1.08 -21.16
N LEU A 31 1.43 -1.75 -20.87
CA LEU A 31 0.50 -1.40 -19.78
C LEU A 31 0.65 -2.36 -18.62
N LEU A 32 0.87 -1.82 -17.43
CA LEU A 32 1.15 -2.57 -16.20
C LEU A 32 0.20 -2.12 -15.11
N LYS A 33 -0.23 -3.05 -14.26
CA LYS A 33 -0.97 -2.76 -13.04
C LYS A 33 -0.22 -3.38 -11.87
N PRO A 34 0.60 -2.62 -11.13
CA PRO A 34 1.25 -3.12 -9.94
C PRO A 34 0.27 -3.77 -8.96
N GLU A 35 0.62 -4.98 -8.54
CA GLU A 35 -0.14 -5.84 -7.64
C GLU A 35 0.76 -6.16 -6.44
N ILE A 36 0.70 -5.31 -5.41
CA ILE A 36 1.51 -5.43 -4.18
C ILE A 36 3.01 -5.30 -4.50
N ALA A 37 3.39 -4.19 -5.15
CA ALA A 37 4.76 -3.83 -5.45
C ALA A 37 5.19 -2.56 -4.68
N PRO A 38 5.24 -2.60 -3.34
CA PRO A 38 5.60 -1.43 -2.53
C PRO A 38 6.97 -0.88 -2.97
N GLY A 39 7.06 0.44 -3.06
CA GLY A 39 8.29 1.12 -3.48
C GLY A 39 8.78 0.80 -4.89
N LEU A 40 7.94 0.24 -5.79
CA LEU A 40 8.33 -0.18 -7.14
C LEU A 40 9.51 -1.18 -7.14
N ARG A 41 9.44 -2.23 -6.32
CA ARG A 41 10.52 -3.22 -6.14
C ARG A 41 11.18 -3.72 -7.45
N TYR A 42 12.51 -3.67 -7.49
CA TYR A 42 13.34 -4.30 -8.52
C TYR A 42 13.44 -5.82 -8.31
N LEU A 43 13.28 -6.59 -9.39
CA LEU A 43 13.16 -8.06 -9.36
C LEU A 43 14.24 -8.78 -10.18
N GLY A 44 15.30 -8.07 -10.57
CA GLY A 44 16.36 -8.59 -11.43
C GLY A 44 16.20 -8.18 -12.90
N GLU A 45 16.98 -8.79 -13.78
CA GLU A 45 17.03 -8.44 -15.21
C GLU A 45 16.12 -9.36 -16.07
N ASP A 46 15.52 -10.40 -15.46
CA ASP A 46 14.60 -11.30 -16.16
C ASP A 46 13.16 -10.77 -16.07
N TRP A 47 12.55 -10.49 -17.23
CA TRP A 47 11.17 -10.04 -17.35
C TRP A 47 10.16 -10.97 -16.67
N SER A 48 10.41 -12.28 -16.66
CA SER A 48 9.50 -13.27 -16.09
C SER A 48 9.18 -13.00 -14.60
N ALA A 49 10.11 -12.35 -13.88
CA ALA A 49 9.91 -11.96 -12.49
C ALA A 49 8.91 -10.81 -12.33
N TYR A 50 8.74 -9.96 -13.35
CA TYR A 50 7.88 -8.76 -13.32
C TYR A 50 6.44 -9.05 -13.76
N GLU A 51 6.19 -10.09 -14.55
CA GLU A 51 4.86 -10.36 -15.14
C GLU A 51 3.73 -10.40 -14.12
N LYS A 52 3.95 -11.08 -12.99
CA LYS A 52 2.93 -11.22 -11.93
C LYS A 52 2.87 -10.00 -11.01
N PRO A 53 3.98 -9.51 -10.41
CA PRO A 53 3.92 -8.39 -9.47
C PRO A 53 3.53 -7.05 -10.12
N TYR A 54 3.78 -6.89 -11.42
CA TYR A 54 3.40 -5.69 -12.18
C TYR A 54 2.18 -5.90 -13.09
N GLU A 55 1.59 -7.11 -13.06
CA GLU A 55 0.40 -7.53 -13.80
C GLU A 55 0.31 -6.93 -15.22
N ALA A 56 1.24 -7.33 -16.10
CA ALA A 56 1.28 -6.83 -17.47
C ALA A 56 -0.01 -7.17 -18.22
N LYS A 57 -0.63 -6.15 -18.83
CA LYS A 57 -1.90 -6.28 -19.58
C LYS A 57 -1.70 -6.64 -21.04
N ASN A 58 -0.45 -6.61 -21.51
CA ASN A 58 -0.02 -7.08 -22.81
C ASN A 58 1.39 -7.68 -22.70
N GLU A 59 1.71 -8.60 -23.62
CA GLU A 59 3.08 -9.12 -23.76
C GLU A 59 3.98 -7.97 -24.24
N PRO A 60 5.08 -7.65 -23.53
CA PRO A 60 6.02 -6.63 -23.98
C PRO A 60 6.96 -7.17 -25.06
N THR A 61 7.45 -6.26 -25.88
CA THR A 61 8.70 -6.46 -26.62
C THR A 61 9.90 -6.52 -25.69
N SER A 62 11.02 -7.10 -26.15
CA SER A 62 12.27 -7.14 -25.38
C SER A 62 12.76 -5.73 -24.98
N GLU A 63 12.57 -4.75 -25.87
CA GLU A 63 12.92 -3.35 -25.64
C GLU A 63 12.03 -2.70 -24.58
N GLU A 64 10.71 -2.95 -24.61
CA GLU A 64 9.79 -2.45 -23.59
C GLU A 64 10.08 -3.04 -22.22
N ALA A 65 10.29 -4.36 -22.15
CA ALA A 65 10.65 -5.04 -20.91
C ALA A 65 11.95 -4.47 -20.33
N SER A 66 12.99 -4.35 -21.15
CA SER A 66 14.29 -3.82 -20.73
C SER A 66 14.19 -2.38 -20.21
N ARG A 67 13.44 -1.50 -20.91
CA ARG A 67 13.27 -0.12 -20.46
C ARG A 67 12.50 -0.03 -19.14
N PHE A 68 11.48 -0.87 -18.96
CA PHE A 68 10.75 -0.89 -17.70
C PHE A 68 11.65 -1.33 -16.53
N ILE A 69 12.45 -2.38 -16.74
CA ILE A 69 13.42 -2.85 -15.75
C ILE A 69 14.44 -1.75 -15.41
N GLN A 70 14.94 -1.02 -16.41
CA GLN A 70 15.86 0.11 -16.19
C GLN A 70 15.22 1.24 -15.38
N PHE A 71 13.95 1.59 -15.67
CA PHE A 71 13.20 2.55 -14.86
C PHE A 71 13.08 2.10 -13.41
N ILE A 72 12.68 0.85 -13.18
CA ILE A 72 12.52 0.30 -11.83
C ILE A 72 13.86 0.30 -11.08
N LYS A 73 14.94 -0.07 -11.75
CA LYS A 73 16.30 -0.05 -11.21
C LYS A 73 16.72 1.37 -10.82
N ALA A 74 16.46 2.37 -11.67
CA ALA A 74 16.71 3.77 -11.35
C ALA A 74 15.86 4.24 -10.16
N ALA A 75 14.58 3.87 -10.11
CA ALA A 75 13.67 4.28 -9.05
C ALA A 75 13.98 3.65 -7.67
N THR A 76 14.78 2.58 -7.59
CA THR A 76 14.94 1.79 -6.37
C THR A 76 16.37 1.47 -5.93
N LEU A 77 17.33 1.39 -6.86
CA LEU A 77 18.69 0.93 -6.56
C LEU A 77 19.78 1.98 -6.76
N THR A 78 19.46 3.14 -7.32
CA THR A 78 20.43 4.23 -7.48
C THR A 78 20.39 5.18 -6.28
N ASP A 79 21.40 6.03 -6.15
CA ASP A 79 21.33 7.17 -5.25
C ASP A 79 20.51 8.34 -5.85
N GLU A 80 20.26 9.36 -5.03
CA GLU A 80 19.47 10.55 -5.38
C GLU A 80 20.06 11.33 -6.57
N GLU A 81 21.39 11.48 -6.64
CA GLU A 81 22.06 12.24 -7.71
C GLU A 81 21.92 11.51 -9.04
N THR A 82 22.16 10.21 -9.04
CA THR A 82 22.00 9.34 -10.20
C THR A 82 20.54 9.31 -10.66
N PHE A 83 19.57 9.10 -9.74
CA PHE A 83 18.14 9.11 -10.06
C PHE A 83 17.74 10.44 -10.72
N ARG A 84 18.17 11.57 -10.16
CA ARG A 84 17.87 12.90 -10.71
C ARG A 84 18.38 13.06 -12.14
N SER A 85 19.56 12.54 -12.46
CA SER A 85 20.11 12.63 -13.82
C SER A 85 19.35 11.81 -14.86
N LEU A 86 18.64 10.75 -14.42
CA LEU A 86 17.99 9.78 -15.30
C LEU A 86 16.48 9.93 -15.37
N VAL A 87 15.82 10.57 -14.40
CA VAL A 87 14.36 10.52 -14.23
C VAL A 87 13.60 11.00 -15.48
N ASP A 88 14.10 12.03 -16.17
CA ASP A 88 13.46 12.61 -17.36
C ASP A 88 13.54 11.66 -18.58
N GLU A 89 14.44 10.68 -18.58
CA GLU A 89 14.52 9.64 -19.62
C GLU A 89 13.37 8.62 -19.49
N PHE A 90 12.85 8.44 -18.27
CA PHE A 90 11.89 7.39 -17.97
C PHE A 90 10.47 7.90 -17.76
N MET A 91 10.27 9.07 -17.16
CA MET A 91 8.94 9.56 -16.76
C MET A 91 8.78 11.08 -16.97
N ASP A 92 7.54 11.52 -17.23
CA ASP A 92 7.18 12.94 -17.11
C ASP A 92 7.01 13.26 -15.61
N VAL A 93 8.03 13.88 -15.01
CA VAL A 93 8.02 14.20 -13.57
C VAL A 93 6.84 15.08 -13.20
N ASN A 94 6.44 16.03 -14.04
CA ASN A 94 5.30 16.91 -13.74
C ASN A 94 3.97 16.14 -13.78
N GLN A 95 3.80 15.20 -14.70
CA GLN A 95 2.65 14.30 -14.74
C GLN A 95 2.57 13.45 -13.47
N PHE A 96 3.70 12.91 -13.02
CA PHE A 96 3.78 12.15 -11.77
C PHE A 96 3.52 13.00 -10.54
N LEU A 97 4.08 14.21 -10.45
CA LEU A 97 3.82 15.12 -9.33
C LEU A 97 2.34 15.47 -9.23
N ARG A 98 1.63 15.60 -10.36
CA ARG A 98 0.18 15.78 -10.37
C ARG A 98 -0.56 14.54 -9.90
N PHE A 99 -0.17 13.35 -10.35
CA PHE A 99 -0.69 12.08 -9.83
C PHE A 99 -0.52 12.00 -8.31
N LEU A 100 0.71 12.21 -7.82
CA LEU A 100 1.08 12.18 -6.42
C LEU A 100 0.29 13.22 -5.60
N ALA A 101 0.12 14.44 -6.10
CA ALA A 101 -0.65 15.48 -5.41
C ALA A 101 -2.12 15.06 -5.21
N VAL A 102 -2.74 14.43 -6.22
CA VAL A 102 -4.11 13.89 -6.09
C VAL A 102 -4.14 12.75 -5.07
N THR A 103 -3.26 11.75 -5.21
CA THR A 103 -3.18 10.58 -4.33
C THR A 103 -2.99 10.97 -2.86
N VAL A 104 -2.13 11.96 -2.59
CA VAL A 104 -1.92 12.51 -1.25
C VAL A 104 -3.12 13.32 -0.79
N ALA A 105 -3.74 14.14 -1.64
CA ALA A 105 -4.88 14.96 -1.25
C ALA A 105 -6.07 14.10 -0.79
N ILE A 106 -6.33 12.98 -1.48
CA ILE A 106 -7.40 12.04 -1.14
C ILE A 106 -6.97 10.98 -0.11
N ALA A 107 -5.72 11.03 0.37
CA ALA A 107 -5.13 10.08 1.32
C ALA A 107 -5.32 8.62 0.91
N ASP A 108 -5.04 8.31 -0.35
CA ASP A 108 -5.12 6.96 -0.89
C ASP A 108 -3.85 6.17 -0.54
N LEU A 109 -3.87 5.49 0.62
CA LEU A 109 -2.75 4.68 1.09
C LEU A 109 -2.72 3.31 0.42
N ASP A 110 -3.80 2.85 -0.23
CA ASP A 110 -3.82 1.59 -0.98
C ASP A 110 -3.27 1.79 -2.40
N SER A 111 -2.24 2.62 -2.54
CA SER A 111 -1.71 3.12 -3.80
C SER A 111 -0.18 2.97 -3.87
N ALA A 112 0.46 3.70 -4.80
CA ALA A 112 1.90 3.93 -4.83
C ALA A 112 2.48 4.52 -3.52
N LEU A 113 1.65 5.10 -2.65
CA LEU A 113 2.11 5.64 -1.36
C LEU A 113 2.55 4.54 -0.38
N SER A 114 1.87 3.38 -0.37
CA SER A 114 2.15 2.28 0.57
C SER A 114 2.28 0.93 -0.14
N MET A 115 1.15 0.32 -0.50
CA MET A 115 1.10 -1.08 -0.92
C MET A 115 1.66 -1.32 -2.32
N GLY A 116 1.84 -0.26 -3.12
CA GLY A 116 2.25 -0.41 -4.52
C GLY A 116 1.16 -1.10 -5.34
N HIS A 117 -0.09 -0.66 -5.15
CA HIS A 117 -1.30 -1.23 -5.74
C HIS A 117 -2.19 -0.11 -6.33
N ASN A 118 -3.28 -0.42 -7.04
CA ASN A 118 -4.30 0.55 -7.52
C ASN A 118 -3.80 1.74 -8.35
N PHE A 119 -2.81 1.51 -9.21
CA PHE A 119 -2.52 2.41 -10.32
C PHE A 119 -2.11 1.60 -11.55
N TYR A 120 -2.16 2.23 -12.71
CA TYR A 120 -1.50 1.71 -13.90
C TYR A 120 -0.25 2.53 -14.20
N LEU A 121 0.76 1.82 -14.70
CA LEU A 121 1.89 2.41 -15.40
C LEU A 121 1.71 2.12 -16.88
N PHE A 122 1.55 3.17 -17.68
CA PHE A 122 1.57 3.03 -19.13
C PHE A 122 2.92 3.53 -19.65
N GLN A 123 3.67 2.62 -20.25
CA GLN A 123 4.95 2.88 -20.87
C GLN A 123 4.77 2.95 -22.41
N PRO A 124 4.49 4.13 -22.99
CA PRO A 124 4.33 4.31 -24.44
C PRO A 124 5.65 4.13 -25.20
N ALA A 125 5.62 3.75 -26.48
CA ALA A 125 6.82 3.68 -27.31
C ALA A 125 7.68 4.98 -27.24
N PRO A 126 9.02 4.88 -27.25
CA PRO A 126 9.91 6.04 -27.27
C PRO A 126 9.57 7.05 -28.38
N PRO A 127 9.83 8.35 -28.18
CA PRO A 127 10.54 8.98 -27.06
C PRO A 127 9.62 9.33 -25.87
N LYS A 128 8.41 8.76 -25.80
CA LYS A 128 7.46 9.09 -24.73
C LYS A 128 7.81 8.38 -23.42
N THR A 129 7.52 9.07 -22.33
CA THR A 129 7.83 8.67 -20.96
C THR A 129 6.65 7.99 -20.27
N ILE A 130 6.91 7.26 -19.18
CA ILE A 130 5.90 6.52 -18.41
C ILE A 130 4.83 7.48 -17.86
N VAL A 131 3.57 7.06 -17.99
CA VAL A 131 2.39 7.78 -17.52
C VAL A 131 1.76 7.03 -16.35
N TRP A 132 1.52 7.75 -15.26
CA TRP A 132 0.87 7.24 -14.05
C TRP A 132 -0.64 7.47 -14.08
N ILE A 133 -1.43 6.42 -13.86
CA ILE A 133 -2.89 6.48 -13.98
C ILE A 133 -3.52 5.94 -12.71
N PRO A 134 -4.35 6.70 -11.99
CA PRO A 134 -5.03 6.19 -10.80
C PRO A 134 -6.06 5.11 -11.18
N TRP A 135 -6.21 4.12 -10.31
CA TRP A 135 -7.22 3.07 -10.42
C TRP A 135 -7.83 2.82 -9.03
N ASP A 136 -9.03 2.25 -8.98
CA ASP A 136 -9.70 1.77 -7.76
C ASP A 136 -9.46 2.60 -6.48
N LEU A 137 -10.04 3.80 -6.43
CA LEU A 137 -9.85 4.76 -5.33
C LEU A 137 -10.86 4.58 -4.19
N ASN A 138 -11.49 3.42 -4.06
CA ASN A 138 -12.56 3.16 -3.08
C ASN A 138 -12.09 3.21 -1.61
N LEU A 139 -10.80 2.98 -1.36
CA LEU A 139 -10.18 3.04 -0.03
C LEU A 139 -9.61 4.43 0.32
N SER A 140 -9.77 5.42 -0.56
CA SER A 140 -9.40 6.82 -0.32
C SER A 140 -10.44 7.57 0.52
N LEU A 141 -10.26 8.88 0.71
CA LEU A 141 -11.20 9.80 1.37
C LEU A 141 -11.58 9.37 2.80
N GLY A 142 -10.61 8.81 3.53
CA GLY A 142 -10.77 8.35 4.91
C GLY A 142 -11.42 6.98 5.05
N SER A 143 -11.72 6.29 3.94
CA SER A 143 -12.31 4.95 3.93
C SER A 143 -11.40 3.91 4.59
N SER A 144 -10.12 3.85 4.21
CA SER A 144 -9.12 3.00 4.87
C SER A 144 -8.32 3.72 5.96
N SER A 145 -8.01 5.00 5.75
CA SER A 145 -7.08 5.77 6.59
C SER A 145 -7.75 6.49 7.77
N GLY A 146 -9.08 6.57 7.79
CA GLY A 146 -9.84 7.26 8.85
C GLY A 146 -9.31 8.67 9.15
N GLN A 147 -9.22 9.02 10.43
CA GLN A 147 -8.67 10.31 10.86
C GLN A 147 -7.19 10.47 10.52
N GLN A 148 -6.41 9.39 10.42
CA GLN A 148 -4.98 9.48 10.12
C GLN A 148 -4.73 10.03 8.72
N GLY A 149 -5.63 9.74 7.77
CA GLY A 149 -5.59 10.31 6.43
C GLY A 149 -5.73 11.83 6.40
N ILE A 150 -6.36 12.45 7.41
CA ILE A 150 -6.47 13.92 7.51
C ILE A 150 -5.09 14.54 7.68
N GLU A 151 -4.25 13.96 8.53
CA GLU A 151 -2.93 14.49 8.87
C GLU A 151 -1.80 13.91 8.03
N LEU A 152 -2.12 13.23 6.93
CA LEU A 152 -1.11 12.69 6.02
C LEU A 152 -0.18 13.82 5.54
N SER A 153 1.12 13.65 5.78
CA SER A 153 2.14 14.63 5.43
C SER A 153 2.22 14.85 3.92
N ILE A 154 2.26 16.10 3.47
CA ILE A 154 2.49 16.43 2.06
C ILE A 154 3.97 16.27 1.67
N ARG A 155 4.90 16.35 2.63
CA ARG A 155 6.35 16.22 2.36
C ARG A 155 6.82 14.77 2.47
N HIS A 156 6.23 14.01 3.37
CA HIS A 156 6.58 12.62 3.63
C HIS A 156 5.31 11.73 3.60
N PRO A 157 4.64 11.62 2.44
CA PRO A 157 3.35 10.95 2.33
C PRO A 157 3.43 9.42 2.34
N SER A 158 4.60 8.83 2.10
CA SER A 158 4.77 7.38 2.04
C SER A 158 4.93 6.79 3.44
N PRO A 159 3.99 5.94 3.89
CA PRO A 159 4.13 5.14 5.11
C PRO A 159 5.30 4.13 5.10
N THR A 160 5.65 3.62 3.93
CA THR A 160 6.77 2.69 3.72
C THR A 160 7.89 3.40 2.97
N HIS A 161 9.11 2.84 2.97
CA HIS A 161 10.19 3.39 2.17
C HIS A 161 9.82 3.37 0.68
N ASN A 162 9.94 4.54 0.03
CA ASN A 162 9.76 4.70 -1.40
C ASN A 162 10.79 5.70 -1.92
N GLY A 163 11.96 5.21 -2.33
CA GLY A 163 13.10 6.02 -2.75
C GLY A 163 12.72 7.09 -3.76
N MET A 164 12.01 6.71 -4.83
CA MET A 164 11.53 7.65 -5.86
C MET A 164 10.70 8.81 -5.29
N ILE A 165 9.66 8.53 -4.48
CA ILE A 165 8.81 9.58 -3.89
C ILE A 165 9.63 10.46 -2.93
N GLU A 166 10.46 9.83 -2.10
CA GLU A 166 11.29 10.52 -1.12
C GLU A 166 12.30 11.46 -1.78
N TRP A 167 13.02 10.99 -2.81
CA TRP A 167 13.96 11.83 -3.57
C TRP A 167 13.25 12.95 -4.33
N ILE A 168 12.12 12.66 -4.98
CA ILE A 168 11.36 13.68 -5.73
C ILE A 168 10.86 14.79 -4.80
N LEU A 169 10.33 14.44 -3.64
CA LEU A 169 9.82 15.42 -2.68
C LEU A 169 10.93 16.08 -1.86
N LYS A 170 12.13 15.49 -1.78
CA LYS A 170 13.30 16.13 -1.17
C LYS A 170 13.83 17.29 -2.02
N ASP A 171 13.77 17.18 -3.35
CA ASP A 171 14.15 18.28 -4.24
C ASP A 171 13.21 19.49 -4.14
N GLU A 172 13.76 20.67 -3.85
CA GLU A 172 12.97 21.89 -3.64
C GLU A 172 12.32 22.46 -4.91
N GLN A 173 12.84 22.14 -6.10
CA GLN A 173 12.22 22.56 -7.37
C GLN A 173 10.98 21.72 -7.67
N TRP A 174 11.09 20.40 -7.58
CA TRP A 174 9.96 19.48 -7.74
C TRP A 174 8.95 19.63 -6.61
N PHE A 175 9.39 19.82 -5.36
CA PHE A 175 8.47 20.08 -4.25
C PHE A 175 7.67 21.38 -4.45
N ARG A 176 8.26 22.41 -5.07
CA ARG A 176 7.52 23.62 -5.46
C ARG A 176 6.43 23.33 -6.50
N ILE A 177 6.73 22.55 -7.54
CA ILE A 177 5.74 22.17 -8.56
C ILE A 177 4.63 21.33 -7.95
N TYR A 178 5.00 20.35 -7.11
CA TYR A 178 4.09 19.50 -6.35
C TYR A 178 3.12 20.31 -5.48
N THR A 179 3.65 21.29 -4.73
CA THR A 179 2.82 22.13 -3.86
C THR A 179 1.90 23.07 -4.64
N GLU A 180 2.27 23.50 -5.86
CA GLU A 180 1.34 24.20 -6.75
C GLU A 180 0.18 23.29 -7.19
N HIS A 181 0.43 22.02 -7.53
CA HIS A 181 -0.65 21.08 -7.83
C HIS A 181 -1.60 20.90 -6.63
N LEU A 182 -1.07 20.82 -5.40
CA LEU A 182 -1.89 20.79 -4.19
C LEU A 182 -2.72 22.07 -4.01
N ARG A 183 -2.13 23.25 -4.22
CA ARG A 183 -2.86 24.53 -4.19
C ARG A 183 -3.98 24.56 -5.22
N ASP A 184 -3.76 24.04 -6.42
CA ASP A 184 -4.77 23.97 -7.46
C ASP A 184 -5.90 22.99 -7.11
N ILE A 185 -5.56 21.84 -6.50
CA ILE A 185 -6.56 20.91 -5.96
C ILE A 185 -7.43 21.61 -4.91
N LEU A 186 -6.83 22.35 -3.97
CA LEU A 186 -7.57 23.13 -2.97
C LEU A 186 -8.47 24.20 -3.59
N ARG A 187 -7.99 24.93 -4.59
CA ARG A 187 -8.74 26.00 -5.28
C ARG A 187 -9.87 25.49 -6.15
N VAL A 188 -9.72 24.30 -6.75
CA VAL A 188 -10.63 23.82 -7.80
C VAL A 188 -11.50 22.67 -7.33
N ALA A 189 -10.91 21.63 -6.74
CA ALA A 189 -11.60 20.38 -6.41
C ALA A 189 -12.09 20.35 -4.95
N PHE A 190 -11.28 20.83 -4.01
CA PHE A 190 -11.55 20.79 -2.57
C PHE A 190 -12.30 22.01 -2.04
N ARG A 191 -12.95 22.77 -2.94
CA ARG A 191 -13.86 23.84 -2.51
C ARG A 191 -15.08 23.24 -1.82
N GLU A 192 -15.40 23.77 -0.64
CA GLU A 192 -16.49 23.26 0.21
C GLU A 192 -17.83 23.22 -0.55
N ASP A 193 -18.19 24.29 -1.26
CA ASP A 193 -19.44 24.36 -2.03
C ASP A 193 -19.51 23.28 -3.13
N ARG A 194 -18.42 23.11 -3.88
CA ARG A 194 -18.33 22.10 -4.94
C ARG A 194 -18.38 20.67 -4.38
N LEU A 195 -17.66 20.40 -3.29
CA LEU A 195 -17.63 19.08 -2.67
C LEU A 195 -19.01 18.70 -2.15
N LEU A 196 -19.70 19.62 -1.48
CA LEU A 196 -21.06 19.41 -1.00
C LEU A 196 -22.03 19.15 -2.17
N GLU A 197 -21.95 19.95 -3.24
CA GLU A 197 -22.78 19.74 -4.44
C GLU A 197 -22.53 18.36 -5.08
N GLN A 198 -21.27 17.94 -5.20
CA GLN A 198 -20.93 16.62 -5.76
C GLN A 198 -21.43 15.48 -4.86
N VAL A 199 -21.23 15.58 -3.55
CA VAL A 199 -21.71 14.60 -2.57
C VAL A 199 -23.23 14.50 -2.64
N ASP A 200 -23.94 15.62 -2.64
CA ASP A 200 -25.41 15.64 -2.70
C ASP A 200 -25.94 15.06 -4.01
N ARG A 201 -25.30 15.38 -5.14
CA ARG A 201 -25.67 14.82 -6.45
C ARG A 201 -25.50 13.31 -6.49
N LEU A 202 -24.34 12.78 -6.06
CA LEU A 202 -24.08 11.35 -6.04
C LEU A 202 -25.01 10.64 -5.05
N ARG A 203 -25.15 11.22 -3.84
CA ARG A 203 -26.06 10.72 -2.81
C ARG A 203 -27.48 10.59 -3.32
N THR A 204 -28.01 11.64 -3.96
CA THR A 204 -29.36 11.63 -4.53
C THR A 204 -29.54 10.51 -5.56
N ALA A 205 -28.54 10.28 -6.42
CA ALA A 205 -28.62 9.27 -7.47
C ALA A 205 -28.64 7.83 -6.92
N VAL A 206 -27.90 7.54 -5.83
CA VAL A 206 -27.76 6.17 -5.31
C VAL A 206 -28.69 5.85 -4.15
N ARG A 207 -29.36 6.86 -3.58
CA ARG A 207 -30.16 6.70 -2.36
C ARG A 207 -31.30 5.69 -2.51
N GLU A 208 -32.06 5.78 -3.59
CA GLU A 208 -33.19 4.86 -3.84
C GLU A 208 -32.71 3.41 -4.06
N PRO A 209 -31.71 3.13 -4.93
CA PRO A 209 -31.11 1.81 -5.03
C PRO A 209 -30.69 1.21 -3.69
N ILE A 210 -29.99 1.99 -2.83
CA ILE A 210 -29.55 1.53 -1.50
C ILE A 210 -30.75 1.26 -0.57
N ALA A 211 -31.82 2.07 -0.67
CA ALA A 211 -33.03 1.88 0.12
C ALA A 211 -33.76 0.57 -0.23
N LEU A 212 -33.68 0.14 -1.50
CA LEU A 212 -34.22 -1.12 -1.97
C LEU A 212 -33.43 -2.33 -1.45
N GLU A 213 -32.12 -2.18 -1.19
CA GLU A 213 -31.33 -3.24 -0.57
C GLU A 213 -31.78 -3.49 0.87
N SER A 214 -31.81 -2.46 1.71
CA SER A 214 -32.40 -2.52 3.05
C SER A 214 -32.48 -1.14 3.72
N ARG A 215 -33.35 -1.02 4.73
CA ARG A 215 -33.35 0.15 5.64
C ARG A 215 -32.01 0.32 6.37
N GLN A 216 -31.32 -0.78 6.66
CA GLN A 216 -30.03 -0.74 7.36
C GLN A 216 -28.92 -0.18 6.46
N SER A 217 -28.84 -0.63 5.20
CA SER A 217 -27.89 -0.13 4.21
C SER A 217 -28.05 1.38 4.00
N LEU A 218 -29.30 1.84 3.85
CA LEU A 218 -29.60 3.27 3.72
C LEU A 218 -29.16 4.05 4.97
N ALA A 219 -29.45 3.55 6.17
CA ALA A 219 -29.05 4.22 7.40
C ALA A 219 -27.52 4.28 7.56
N GLN A 220 -26.81 3.21 7.22
CA GLN A 220 -25.33 3.17 7.21
C GLN A 220 -24.74 4.16 6.20
N PHE A 221 -25.28 4.18 4.98
CA PHE A 221 -24.88 5.11 3.94
C PHE A 221 -25.07 6.58 4.36
N GLU A 222 -26.25 6.93 4.89
CA GLU A 222 -26.55 8.28 5.35
C GLU A 222 -25.64 8.71 6.51
N ASN A 223 -25.32 7.80 7.41
CA ASN A 223 -24.37 8.06 8.50
C ASN A 223 -22.93 8.24 7.99
N ALA A 224 -22.49 7.39 7.06
CA ALA A 224 -21.15 7.49 6.47
C ALA A 224 -20.95 8.79 5.66
N VAL A 225 -22.00 9.30 5.01
CA VAL A 225 -21.93 10.53 4.22
C VAL A 225 -22.11 11.79 5.08
N LEU A 226 -23.20 11.86 5.86
CA LEU A 226 -23.64 13.08 6.55
C LEU A 226 -23.26 13.12 8.04
N GLY A 227 -23.14 11.96 8.69
CA GLY A 227 -22.91 11.89 10.13
C GLY A 227 -24.11 12.26 10.97
N SER A 228 -25.32 12.02 10.47
CA SER A 228 -26.57 12.18 11.20
C SER A 228 -26.54 11.25 12.41
N GLY A 229 -26.48 11.80 13.63
CA GLY A 229 -26.36 11.07 14.90
C GLY A 229 -27.54 10.16 15.29
N ALA A 230 -28.05 9.36 14.35
CA ALA A 230 -28.92 8.24 14.66
C ALA A 230 -28.08 7.15 15.32
N ASN A 231 -28.42 6.81 16.56
CA ASN A 231 -28.01 5.58 17.22
C ASN A 231 -28.56 4.40 16.39
N ILE A 232 -27.85 4.04 15.32
CA ILE A 232 -28.06 2.77 14.62
C ILE A 232 -27.31 1.76 15.47
N PRO A 233 -28.00 0.79 16.11
CA PRO A 233 -27.31 -0.21 16.88
C PRO A 233 -26.31 -0.91 15.96
N PRO A 234 -25.09 -1.18 16.44
CA PRO A 234 -24.13 -1.91 15.66
C PRO A 234 -24.72 -3.28 15.26
N PRO A 235 -24.24 -3.92 14.19
CA PRO A 235 -24.68 -5.26 13.84
C PRO A 235 -24.60 -6.17 15.08
N VAL A 236 -25.54 -7.09 15.25
CA VAL A 236 -25.74 -7.93 16.45
C VAL A 236 -24.48 -8.69 16.91
N ASN A 237 -23.42 -8.73 16.09
CA ASN A 237 -22.11 -9.28 16.42
C ASN A 237 -21.12 -8.29 17.11
N GLN A 238 -21.53 -7.06 17.44
CA GLN A 238 -20.66 -6.03 18.06
C GLN A 238 -21.02 -5.71 19.53
N MET A 239 -21.71 -6.61 20.24
CA MET A 239 -21.84 -6.49 21.70
C MET A 239 -20.55 -6.90 22.41
N VAL A 240 -19.59 -5.96 22.51
CA VAL A 240 -18.64 -5.96 23.62
C VAL A 240 -19.19 -4.99 24.66
N ARG A 241 -19.64 -5.52 25.81
CA ARG A 241 -20.09 -4.70 26.95
C ARG A 241 -18.93 -3.83 27.44
N VAL A 242 -18.98 -2.53 27.15
CA VAL A 242 -18.18 -1.53 27.88
C VAL A 242 -18.96 -1.15 29.14
N ILE A 243 -18.52 -1.64 30.30
CA ILE A 243 -18.99 -1.16 31.60
C ILE A 243 -18.06 0.00 31.99
N GLY A 244 -18.59 1.21 32.09
CA GLY A 244 -17.87 2.40 32.55
C GLY A 244 -18.84 3.45 33.10
N GLN A 245 -18.58 3.90 34.33
CA GLN A 245 -19.47 4.67 35.21
C GLN A 245 -19.80 6.11 34.76
N PRO A 246 -20.90 6.72 35.26
CA PRO A 246 -21.31 8.08 34.90
C PRO A 246 -20.58 9.16 35.71
N GLY A 247 -20.11 10.19 35.00
CA GLY A 247 -19.73 11.49 35.58
C GLY A 247 -18.30 11.93 35.25
N THR A 248 -18.14 12.68 34.16
CA THR A 248 -17.15 13.77 34.05
C THR A 248 -17.42 14.61 32.79
N ALA A 249 -17.25 15.92 32.95
CA ALA A 249 -17.71 16.97 32.05
C ALA A 249 -16.87 17.13 30.77
N VAL A 250 -17.51 17.77 29.79
CA VAL A 250 -17.04 18.11 28.43
C VAL A 250 -15.68 18.81 28.44
N GLN A 251 -14.67 18.16 27.86
CA GLN A 251 -13.43 18.77 27.37
C GLN A 251 -13.31 18.48 25.88
N PHE A 252 -13.18 19.53 25.07
CA PHE A 252 -12.67 19.44 23.70
C PHE A 252 -11.20 19.01 23.78
N ALA A 253 -10.99 17.71 23.94
CA ALA A 253 -9.69 17.08 23.99
C ALA A 253 -9.62 16.11 22.82
N THR A 254 -8.58 16.29 22.00
CA THR A 254 -8.08 15.41 20.96
C THR A 254 -7.79 14.03 21.56
N ARG A 255 -8.84 13.24 21.82
CA ARG A 255 -8.72 11.81 22.08
C ARG A 255 -8.59 11.15 20.72
N THR A 256 -7.38 10.66 20.46
CA THR A 256 -7.08 9.66 19.44
C THR A 256 -7.97 8.44 19.68
N ILE A 257 -9.17 8.46 19.11
CA ILE A 257 -9.99 7.25 18.99
C ILE A 257 -9.58 6.62 17.66
N GLN A 258 -8.58 5.74 17.71
CA GLN A 258 -8.31 4.83 16.60
C GLN A 258 -9.62 4.11 16.22
N GLY A 259 -10.02 4.22 14.96
CA GLY A 259 -11.14 3.45 14.40
C GLY A 259 -12.48 4.17 14.24
N VAL A 260 -12.61 5.47 14.52
CA VAL A 260 -13.83 6.21 14.15
C VAL A 260 -13.67 6.82 12.76
N GLN A 261 -14.27 6.17 11.76
CA GLN A 261 -14.43 6.75 10.43
C GLN A 261 -15.29 8.02 10.56
N LEU A 262 -14.71 9.17 10.19
CA LEU A 262 -15.47 10.41 10.14
C LEU A 262 -16.43 10.37 8.95
N PRO A 263 -17.61 11.00 9.07
CA PRO A 263 -18.48 11.22 7.93
C PRO A 263 -17.73 11.92 6.80
N LEU A 264 -17.98 11.50 5.55
CA LEU A 264 -17.24 11.95 4.37
C LEU A 264 -17.09 13.47 4.30
N ILE A 265 -18.18 14.22 4.52
CA ILE A 265 -18.16 15.69 4.47
C ILE A 265 -17.19 16.28 5.51
N LYS A 266 -17.21 15.75 6.73
CA LYS A 266 -16.32 16.22 7.81
C LYS A 266 -14.86 15.88 7.49
N TRP A 267 -14.62 14.68 6.95
CA TRP A 267 -13.29 14.25 6.56
C TRP A 267 -12.71 15.14 5.45
N LEU A 268 -13.49 15.40 4.40
CA LEU A 268 -13.08 16.23 3.26
C LEU A 268 -12.70 17.65 3.70
N LYS A 269 -13.52 18.27 4.56
CA LYS A 269 -13.25 19.61 5.10
C LYS A 269 -11.95 19.63 5.91
N ALA A 270 -11.83 18.71 6.87
CA ALA A 270 -10.64 18.62 7.72
C ALA A 270 -9.37 18.34 6.91
N ARG A 271 -9.45 17.48 5.88
CA ARG A 271 -8.30 17.21 5.00
C ARG A 271 -7.89 18.43 4.20
N GLY A 272 -8.83 19.18 3.63
CA GLY A 272 -8.55 20.42 2.91
C GLY A 272 -7.87 21.47 3.81
N GLU A 273 -8.35 21.62 5.04
CA GLU A 273 -7.76 22.50 6.06
C GLU A 273 -6.34 22.05 6.46
N SER A 274 -6.11 20.75 6.65
CA SER A 274 -4.78 20.21 6.98
C SER A 274 -3.79 20.46 5.84
N ILE A 275 -4.15 20.18 4.58
CA ILE A 275 -3.27 20.46 3.43
C ILE A 275 -2.94 21.95 3.34
N ALA A 276 -3.93 22.84 3.51
CA ALA A 276 -3.70 24.28 3.50
C ALA A 276 -2.72 24.72 4.60
N ALA A 277 -2.91 24.23 5.83
CA ALA A 277 -2.04 24.55 6.95
C ALA A 277 -0.60 24.04 6.74
N GLN A 278 -0.42 22.85 6.15
CA GLN A 278 0.89 22.31 5.81
C GLN A 278 1.59 23.14 4.71
N LEU A 279 0.86 23.59 3.68
CA LEU A 279 1.38 24.43 2.60
C LEU A 279 1.86 25.82 3.08
N GLU A 280 1.35 26.30 4.21
CA GLU A 280 1.72 27.59 4.81
C GLU A 280 2.75 27.44 5.94
N GLY A 281 3.19 26.21 6.24
CA GLY A 281 4.07 25.93 7.38
C GLY A 281 3.43 26.22 8.74
N ARG A 282 2.10 26.37 8.79
CA ARG A 282 1.32 26.64 10.02
C ARG A 282 0.97 25.37 10.78
N SER A 283 1.00 24.23 10.10
CA SER A 283 1.02 22.94 10.77
C SER A 283 2.46 22.62 11.12
N ALA A 284 2.75 22.46 12.41
CA ALA A 284 3.80 21.52 12.80
C ALA A 284 3.29 20.18 12.29
N VAL A 285 3.71 19.79 11.08
CA VAL A 285 3.50 18.42 10.63
C VAL A 285 3.95 17.57 11.81
N PHE A 286 3.14 16.60 12.22
CA PHE A 286 3.67 15.49 12.98
C PHE A 286 4.93 15.06 12.22
N ALA A 287 6.11 15.31 12.81
CA ALA A 287 7.37 14.90 12.22
C ALA A 287 7.27 13.38 12.09
N GLY A 288 7.20 12.93 10.84
CA GLY A 288 6.73 11.60 10.52
C GLY A 288 5.23 11.46 10.74
N ILE A 289 4.60 10.62 9.93
CA ILE A 289 3.58 9.75 10.50
C ILE A 289 4.31 9.06 11.69
N ARG A 290 4.21 9.58 12.91
CA ARG A 290 4.48 8.78 14.13
C ARG A 290 3.39 7.75 14.13
N PHE A 291 3.58 6.71 13.33
CA PHE A 291 2.67 5.62 13.18
C PHE A 291 2.31 5.10 14.55
N PRO A 292 1.02 5.15 14.94
CA PRO A 292 0.46 4.11 15.75
C PRO A 292 -0.06 3.00 14.81
N GLY A 293 0.74 2.66 13.78
CA GLY A 293 0.54 1.53 12.87
C GLY A 293 1.52 0.41 13.24
N PRO A 294 1.34 -0.80 12.69
CA PRO A 294 1.99 -1.99 13.22
C PRO A 294 3.52 -1.94 13.19
N GLY A 295 4.14 -1.31 12.19
CA GLY A 295 5.60 -1.12 12.20
C GLY A 295 6.08 -0.12 13.25
N GLY A 296 5.31 0.93 13.56
CA GLY A 296 5.65 1.92 14.58
C GLY A 296 5.53 1.38 16.01
N GLU A 297 4.53 0.54 16.29
CA GLU A 297 4.42 -0.14 17.58
C GLU A 297 5.55 -1.17 17.78
N LEU A 298 5.91 -1.93 16.74
CA LEU A 298 7.10 -2.80 16.79
C LEU A 298 8.38 -1.98 16.95
N ALA A 299 8.53 -0.85 16.26
CA ALA A 299 9.72 0.00 16.42
C ALA A 299 9.92 0.43 17.88
N LYS A 300 8.86 0.89 18.56
CA LYS A 300 8.92 1.24 19.99
C LYS A 300 9.40 0.08 20.87
N GLU A 301 9.00 -1.14 20.53
CA GLU A 301 9.44 -2.36 21.20
C GLU A 301 10.92 -2.65 20.97
N PHE A 302 11.43 -2.48 19.75
CA PHE A 302 12.87 -2.60 19.43
C PHE A 302 13.72 -1.53 20.13
N PHE A 303 13.28 -0.28 20.17
CA PHE A 303 13.95 0.78 20.94
C PHE A 303 14.01 0.44 22.43
N ARG A 304 12.90 -0.06 22.99
CA ARG A 304 12.85 -0.52 24.39
C ARG A 304 13.81 -1.67 24.66
N ASP A 305 13.90 -2.64 23.74
CA ASP A 305 14.82 -3.77 23.88
C ASP A 305 16.29 -3.34 23.79
N ALA A 306 16.60 -2.36 22.95
CA ALA A 306 17.93 -1.77 22.87
C ALA A 306 18.29 -0.90 24.08
N GLY A 307 17.33 -0.61 24.97
CA GLY A 307 17.51 0.35 26.07
C GLY A 307 17.63 1.81 25.60
N ALA A 308 17.16 2.12 24.40
CA ALA A 308 17.23 3.44 23.78
C ALA A 308 15.86 4.13 23.76
N LYS A 309 15.86 5.46 23.71
CA LYS A 309 14.62 6.24 23.51
C LYS A 309 14.31 6.38 22.02
N PRO A 310 13.04 6.52 21.61
CA PRO A 310 12.69 6.73 20.19
C PRO A 310 13.31 7.98 19.54
N GLU A 311 13.74 8.96 20.35
CA GLU A 311 14.44 10.16 19.87
C GLU A 311 15.94 9.94 19.63
N GLU A 312 16.49 8.79 20.05
CA GLU A 312 17.90 8.42 19.86
C GLU A 312 18.07 7.60 18.56
N LYS A 313 19.31 7.43 18.11
CA LYS A 313 19.64 6.58 16.95
C LYS A 313 20.04 5.18 17.43
N LEU A 314 19.55 4.13 16.78
CA LEU A 314 19.96 2.75 17.06
C LEU A 314 21.14 2.38 16.19
N SER A 315 22.34 2.23 16.76
CA SER A 315 23.47 1.66 16.01
C SER A 315 23.17 0.24 15.56
N GLY A 316 23.79 -0.21 14.46
CA GLY A 316 23.62 -1.59 13.98
C GLY A 316 23.88 -2.67 15.05
N HIS A 317 24.83 -2.42 15.96
CA HIS A 317 25.07 -3.31 17.10
C HIS A 317 23.89 -3.32 18.09
N ALA A 318 23.39 -2.15 18.50
CA ALA A 318 22.28 -2.04 19.44
C ALA A 318 20.99 -2.64 18.85
N PHE A 319 20.75 -2.42 17.55
CA PHE A 319 19.64 -3.02 16.83
C PHE A 319 19.73 -4.55 16.81
N LYS A 320 20.92 -5.12 16.52
CA LYS A 320 21.12 -6.57 16.51
C LYS A 320 20.89 -7.21 17.88
N GLU A 321 21.30 -6.57 18.96
CA GLU A 321 21.00 -7.03 20.31
C GLU A 321 19.50 -6.96 20.62
N ALA A 322 18.80 -5.91 20.17
CA ALA A 322 17.35 -5.82 20.29
C ALA A 322 16.63 -6.93 19.51
N VAL A 323 17.08 -7.26 18.29
CA VAL A 323 16.59 -8.38 17.48
C VAL A 323 16.70 -9.71 18.22
N ARG A 324 17.83 -9.97 18.88
CA ARG A 324 18.04 -11.17 19.71
C ARG A 324 17.16 -11.19 20.94
N GLN A 325 17.02 -10.04 21.61
CA GLN A 325 16.17 -9.92 22.78
C GLN A 325 14.70 -10.16 22.44
N ARG A 326 14.23 -9.60 21.32
CA ARG A 326 12.87 -9.80 20.81
C ARG A 326 12.59 -11.27 20.50
N PHE A 327 13.54 -11.97 19.85
CA PHE A 327 13.44 -13.41 19.62
C PHE A 327 13.21 -14.17 20.93
N ARG A 328 14.02 -13.91 21.96
CA ARG A 328 13.88 -14.56 23.28
C ARG A 328 12.54 -14.24 23.98
N GLN A 329 11.97 -13.07 23.73
CA GLN A 329 10.66 -12.70 24.29
C GLN A 329 9.51 -13.45 23.60
N TRP A 330 9.67 -13.79 22.31
CA TRP A 330 8.66 -14.50 21.53
C TRP A 330 8.78 -16.02 21.65
N ASP A 331 10.00 -16.54 21.91
CA ASP A 331 10.30 -17.95 22.17
C ASP A 331 9.89 -18.32 23.60
N THR A 332 8.57 -18.47 23.78
CA THR A 332 7.94 -18.70 25.08
C THR A 332 8.12 -20.12 25.58
N ASP A 333 8.28 -21.08 24.68
CA ASP A 333 8.56 -22.47 25.02
C ASP A 333 10.06 -22.78 25.19
N HIS A 334 10.92 -21.79 24.90
CA HIS A 334 12.38 -21.87 24.98
C HIS A 334 12.96 -23.00 24.11
N SER A 335 12.30 -23.28 22.98
CA SER A 335 12.75 -24.27 22.02
C SER A 335 13.98 -23.82 21.22
N GLY A 336 14.30 -22.53 21.23
CA GLY A 336 15.32 -21.93 20.36
C GLY A 336 14.81 -21.69 18.94
N THR A 337 13.51 -21.85 18.71
CA THR A 337 12.83 -21.60 17.44
C THR A 337 11.48 -20.91 17.67
N LEU A 338 11.02 -20.06 16.75
CA LEU A 338 9.67 -19.49 16.82
C LEU A 338 8.70 -20.29 15.96
N SER A 339 7.65 -20.79 16.60
CA SER A 339 6.51 -21.40 15.93
C SER A 339 5.51 -20.36 15.41
N LEU A 340 4.60 -20.75 14.50
CA LEU A 340 3.55 -19.86 14.01
C LEU A 340 2.70 -19.22 15.14
N PRO A 341 2.24 -19.97 16.16
CA PRO A 341 1.51 -19.38 17.28
C PRO A 341 2.30 -18.30 18.02
N GLU A 342 3.60 -18.50 18.21
CA GLU A 342 4.48 -17.53 18.89
C GLU A 342 4.69 -16.28 18.06
N VAL A 343 4.90 -16.44 16.74
CA VAL A 343 4.99 -15.31 15.80
C VAL A 343 3.68 -14.50 15.80
N VAL A 344 2.52 -15.17 15.74
CA VAL A 344 1.22 -14.51 15.78
C VAL A 344 0.99 -13.79 17.10
N ALA A 345 1.35 -14.43 18.23
CA ALA A 345 1.23 -13.82 19.56
C ALA A 345 2.14 -12.60 19.73
N GLY A 346 3.38 -12.70 19.23
CA GLY A 346 4.35 -11.61 19.24
C GLY A 346 3.94 -10.41 18.40
N LEU A 347 3.24 -10.62 17.28
CA LEU A 347 2.70 -9.54 16.43
C LEU A 347 1.39 -8.92 16.93
N ALA A 348 0.72 -9.54 17.91
CA ALA A 348 -0.58 -9.08 18.40
C ALA A 348 -0.58 -7.65 18.98
N PRO A 349 0.43 -7.20 19.76
CA PRO A 349 0.49 -5.83 20.26
C PRO A 349 0.59 -4.78 19.15
N ALA A 350 1.23 -5.13 18.04
CA ALA A 350 1.49 -4.23 16.93
C ALA A 350 0.33 -4.13 15.93
N SER A 351 -0.37 -5.23 15.70
CA SER A 351 -1.35 -5.37 14.60
C SER A 351 -2.69 -4.65 14.81
N GLY A 352 -2.99 -4.17 16.01
CA GLY A 352 -4.25 -3.47 16.32
C GLY A 352 -5.51 -4.36 16.17
N PRO A 353 -6.72 -3.82 16.43
CA PRO A 353 -7.96 -4.57 16.22
C PRO A 353 -8.24 -4.82 14.72
N PRO A 354 -8.98 -5.89 14.36
CA PRO A 354 -9.21 -6.25 12.96
C PRO A 354 -9.96 -5.15 12.17
N PRO A 355 -9.55 -4.85 10.92
CA PRO A 355 -10.34 -4.01 10.02
C PRO A 355 -11.69 -4.67 9.72
N LEU A 356 -12.75 -3.86 9.66
CA LEU A 356 -14.14 -4.33 9.44
C LEU A 356 -14.31 -5.17 8.16
N ALA A 357 -13.47 -4.95 7.14
CA ALA A 357 -13.53 -5.68 5.86
C ALA A 357 -13.15 -7.17 5.96
N PHE A 358 -12.33 -7.57 6.94
CA PHE A 358 -11.82 -8.94 7.08
C PHE A 358 -12.73 -9.87 7.92
N ALA A 359 -13.80 -9.34 8.51
CA ALA A 359 -14.72 -10.12 9.36
C ALA A 359 -15.67 -11.04 8.58
N MET A 360 -15.68 -10.99 7.23
CA MET A 360 -16.53 -11.84 6.39
C MET A 360 -15.71 -12.91 5.64
N GLY A 361 -15.85 -14.18 6.04
CA GLY A 361 -15.59 -15.32 5.13
C GLY A 361 -14.77 -16.51 5.64
N ALA A 362 -14.04 -16.42 6.76
CA ALA A 362 -13.22 -17.53 7.26
C ALA A 362 -14.01 -18.47 8.21
N ARG A 363 -13.88 -19.80 8.03
CA ARG A 363 -14.48 -20.85 8.89
C ARG A 363 -14.00 -20.79 10.35
N THR A 364 -12.87 -20.13 10.60
CA THR A 364 -12.36 -19.73 11.91
C THR A 364 -12.31 -18.22 11.94
N ARG A 365 -13.04 -17.57 12.86
CA ARG A 365 -12.97 -16.12 13.03
C ARG A 365 -11.53 -15.73 13.41
N PRO A 366 -10.83 -14.90 12.62
CA PRO A 366 -9.54 -14.34 13.03
C PRO A 366 -9.72 -13.55 14.32
N ARG A 367 -8.80 -13.71 15.27
CA ARG A 367 -8.77 -12.95 16.53
C ARG A 367 -8.19 -11.54 16.31
N GLY A 368 -7.42 -11.33 15.24
CA GLY A 368 -6.99 -10.01 14.76
C GLY A 368 -6.14 -10.07 13.47
N PRO A 369 -5.59 -8.93 12.98
CA PRO A 369 -4.77 -8.88 11.77
C PRO A 369 -3.50 -9.74 11.83
N GLN A 370 -2.94 -9.98 13.02
CA GLN A 370 -1.81 -10.86 13.25
C GLN A 370 -2.02 -12.29 12.72
N ASP A 371 -3.25 -12.81 12.70
CA ASP A 371 -3.53 -14.16 12.21
C ASP A 371 -3.33 -14.28 10.69
N PHE A 372 -3.38 -13.15 9.97
CA PHE A 372 -3.09 -13.08 8.54
C PHE A 372 -1.63 -12.73 8.25
N ILE A 373 -1.03 -11.84 9.06
CA ILE A 373 0.35 -11.39 8.88
C ILE A 373 1.33 -12.48 9.32
N GLY A 374 1.11 -13.11 10.47
CA GLY A 374 2.01 -14.09 11.07
C GLY A 374 2.43 -15.23 10.13
N PRO A 375 1.50 -15.89 9.40
CA PRO A 375 1.87 -16.92 8.42
C PRO A 375 2.77 -16.41 7.28
N GLN A 376 2.56 -15.18 6.82
CA GLN A 376 3.38 -14.57 5.76
C GLN A 376 4.77 -14.21 6.29
N TRP A 377 4.79 -13.67 7.51
CA TRP A 377 6.01 -13.28 8.18
C TRP A 377 6.88 -14.49 8.49
N LEU A 378 6.29 -15.58 8.99
CA LEU A 378 6.97 -16.87 9.17
C LEU A 378 7.58 -17.35 7.85
N ARG A 379 6.79 -17.40 6.77
CA ARG A 379 7.28 -17.85 5.45
C ARG A 379 8.41 -17.00 4.87
N ARG A 380 8.47 -15.71 5.21
CA ARG A 380 9.51 -14.80 4.75
C ARG A 380 10.82 -15.02 5.50
N PHE A 381 10.72 -15.26 6.81
CA PHE A 381 11.88 -15.38 7.67
C PHE A 381 12.42 -16.82 7.72
N ASP A 382 11.59 -17.81 7.40
CA ASP A 382 11.92 -19.24 7.34
C ASP A 382 12.67 -19.53 6.03
N LEU A 383 14.00 -19.51 6.10
CA LEU A 383 14.88 -19.60 4.93
C LEU A 383 15.02 -21.05 4.46
N ASP A 384 14.98 -22.01 5.37
CA ASP A 384 15.11 -23.44 5.08
C ASP A 384 13.76 -24.14 4.82
N ARG A 385 12.65 -23.44 5.08
CA ARG A 385 11.25 -23.87 4.88
C ARG A 385 10.82 -25.00 5.81
N ASN A 386 11.32 -25.03 7.04
CA ASN A 386 10.97 -26.02 8.04
C ASN A 386 9.72 -25.64 8.88
N ALA A 387 9.09 -24.50 8.59
CA ALA A 387 7.94 -23.90 9.30
C ALA A 387 8.22 -23.45 10.75
N LEU A 388 9.50 -23.25 11.09
CA LEU A 388 10.01 -22.69 12.34
C LEU A 388 11.02 -21.59 12.01
N LEU A 389 11.17 -20.59 12.87
CA LEU A 389 12.22 -19.59 12.72
C LEU A 389 13.33 -19.86 13.71
N SER A 390 14.49 -20.26 13.23
CA SER A 390 15.69 -20.31 14.08
C SER A 390 16.20 -18.90 14.38
N THR A 391 16.96 -18.75 15.47
CA THR A 391 17.63 -17.48 15.79
C THR A 391 18.57 -17.03 14.66
N ALA A 392 19.21 -17.97 13.96
CA ALA A 392 20.12 -17.68 12.85
C ALA A 392 19.37 -17.10 11.64
N GLU A 393 18.22 -17.66 11.29
CA GLU A 393 17.37 -17.14 10.20
C GLU A 393 16.80 -15.77 10.55
N TRP A 394 16.31 -15.62 11.78
CA TRP A 394 15.83 -14.35 12.31
C TRP A 394 16.88 -13.24 12.21
N GLU A 395 18.09 -13.49 12.71
CA GLU A 395 19.20 -12.54 12.60
C GLU A 395 19.59 -12.26 11.15
N ALA A 396 19.69 -13.28 10.30
CA ALA A 396 20.09 -13.11 8.91
C ALA A 396 19.13 -12.22 8.11
N VAL A 397 17.83 -12.31 8.40
CA VAL A 397 16.82 -11.46 7.74
C VAL A 397 16.95 -10.03 8.22
N PHE A 398 17.07 -9.80 9.53
CA PHE A 398 17.20 -8.44 10.08
C PHE A 398 18.55 -7.79 9.72
N ASP A 399 19.65 -8.54 9.64
CA ASP A 399 20.93 -8.02 9.17
C ASP A 399 20.83 -7.53 7.71
N ARG A 400 20.12 -8.28 6.85
CA ARG A 400 19.86 -7.87 5.46
C ARG A 400 18.97 -6.63 5.40
N GLN A 401 17.88 -6.64 6.17
CA GLN A 401 16.92 -5.54 6.20
C GLN A 401 17.51 -4.27 6.82
N PHE A 402 18.44 -4.37 7.77
CA PHE A 402 19.11 -3.21 8.35
C PHE A 402 19.77 -2.34 7.28
N GLY A 403 20.51 -2.95 6.34
CA GLY A 403 21.13 -2.22 5.23
C GLY A 403 20.12 -1.64 4.22
N GLU A 404 18.91 -2.20 4.14
CA GLU A 404 17.81 -1.66 3.33
C GLU A 404 17.08 -0.51 4.05
N TRP A 405 17.06 -0.51 5.38
CA TRP A 405 16.34 0.47 6.20
C TRP A 405 17.20 1.65 6.63
N ASP A 406 18.52 1.49 6.72
CA ASP A 406 19.51 2.56 6.91
C ASP A 406 19.69 3.33 5.59
N THR A 407 18.70 4.16 5.29
CA THR A 407 18.56 4.83 3.99
C THR A 407 19.64 5.90 3.79
N ASN A 408 20.05 6.55 4.88
CA ASN A 408 21.10 7.56 4.85
C ASN A 408 22.52 6.96 4.94
N ARG A 409 22.63 5.65 5.17
CA ARG A 409 23.87 4.87 5.28
C ARG A 409 24.80 5.40 6.36
N ASP A 410 24.24 5.90 7.46
CA ASP A 410 25.00 6.42 8.60
C ASP A 410 25.36 5.34 9.63
N GLY A 411 24.94 4.09 9.39
CA GLY A 411 25.17 2.95 10.27
C GLY A 411 24.22 2.87 11.46
N HIS A 412 23.18 3.70 11.47
CA HIS A 412 22.16 3.76 12.51
C HIS A 412 20.75 3.75 11.91
N LEU A 413 19.78 3.36 12.73
CA LEU A 413 18.36 3.50 12.40
C LEU A 413 17.73 4.55 13.29
N GLU A 414 17.12 5.54 12.67
CA GLU A 414 16.21 6.48 13.33
C GLU A 414 14.84 5.81 13.55
N SER A 415 14.04 6.37 14.47
CA SER A 415 12.69 5.85 14.74
C SER A 415 11.81 5.79 13.49
N ASP A 416 11.97 6.75 12.58
CA ASP A 416 11.21 6.78 11.34
C ASP A 416 11.66 5.70 10.35
N GLU A 417 12.97 5.50 10.18
CA GLU A 417 13.54 4.45 9.33
C GLU A 417 13.12 3.07 9.79
N LEU A 418 13.27 2.78 11.09
CA LEU A 418 12.87 1.50 11.66
C LEU A 418 11.35 1.27 11.55
N SER A 419 10.53 2.29 11.83
CA SER A 419 9.07 2.17 11.75
C SER A 419 8.60 1.91 10.32
N ARG A 420 9.19 2.58 9.32
CA ARG A 420 8.87 2.39 7.90
C ARG A 420 9.32 1.02 7.41
N GLY A 421 10.53 0.60 7.77
CA GLY A 421 11.09 -0.70 7.42
C GLY A 421 10.24 -1.86 7.98
N LEU A 422 9.87 -1.79 9.26
CA LEU A 422 8.99 -2.76 9.88
C LEU A 422 7.58 -2.75 9.26
N THR A 423 7.04 -1.57 8.95
CA THR A 423 5.74 -1.46 8.26
C THR A 423 5.80 -2.16 6.89
N HIS A 424 6.88 -1.93 6.13
CA HIS A 424 7.11 -2.59 4.85
C HIS A 424 7.20 -4.12 5.01
N ALA A 425 7.98 -4.61 5.98
CA ALA A 425 8.13 -6.05 6.24
C ALA A 425 6.81 -6.74 6.63
N LEU A 426 5.91 -6.02 7.31
CA LEU A 426 4.58 -6.54 7.67
C LEU A 426 3.58 -6.54 6.50
N MET A 427 3.75 -5.62 5.54
CA MET A 427 2.82 -5.44 4.41
C MET A 427 3.20 -6.26 3.17
N ALA A 428 4.46 -6.68 3.03
CA ALA A 428 4.96 -7.47 1.92
C ALA A 428 4.41 -8.92 1.92
N SER A 429 3.15 -9.09 1.50
CA SER A 429 2.43 -10.37 1.54
C SER A 429 2.42 -11.09 0.19
N SER A 430 3.59 -11.51 -0.31
CA SER A 430 3.79 -12.64 -1.25
C SER A 430 5.17 -12.59 -1.92
N GLU A 431 6.16 -13.26 -1.35
CA GLU A 431 7.44 -13.50 -2.02
C GLU A 431 7.70 -15.01 -2.16
N PRO A 432 8.13 -15.47 -3.34
CA PRO A 432 9.14 -16.51 -3.46
C PRO A 432 10.52 -15.85 -3.52
N MET A 433 11.40 -16.19 -2.58
CA MET A 433 12.81 -15.79 -2.62
C MET A 433 13.53 -16.43 -3.82
N ILE A 434 14.10 -15.59 -4.69
CA ILE A 434 15.11 -15.99 -5.69
C ILE A 434 16.42 -16.25 -4.95
N GLN A 435 16.99 -17.45 -5.14
CA GLN A 435 18.28 -17.84 -4.60
C GLN A 435 19.40 -16.94 -5.14
N GLY A 436 20.13 -16.28 -4.23
CA GLY A 436 21.47 -15.78 -4.50
C GLY A 436 22.41 -16.97 -4.78
N GLY A 437 23.25 -16.84 -5.81
CA GLY A 437 23.87 -17.97 -6.49
C GLY A 437 24.87 -18.79 -5.69
N ALA A 438 24.73 -20.11 -5.81
CA ALA A 438 25.85 -21.04 -5.96
C ALA A 438 25.46 -21.96 -7.13
N GLY A 439 26.31 -22.03 -8.16
CA GLY A 439 26.00 -22.74 -9.39
C GLY A 439 25.72 -24.22 -9.17
N ASP A 440 24.53 -24.67 -9.56
CA ASP A 440 24.19 -26.09 -9.65
C ASP A 440 24.23 -26.53 -11.13
N PRO A 441 24.85 -27.67 -11.46
CA PRO A 441 25.06 -28.10 -12.84
C PRO A 441 23.74 -28.50 -13.53
N PRO A 442 23.68 -28.48 -14.88
CA PRO A 442 22.42 -28.59 -15.61
C PRO A 442 21.71 -29.92 -15.34
N ARG A 443 20.49 -29.83 -14.82
CA ARG A 443 19.57 -30.98 -14.71
C ARG A 443 19.21 -31.48 -16.12
N ARG A 444 19.47 -32.76 -16.36
CA ARG A 444 19.13 -33.46 -17.62
C ARG A 444 17.62 -33.42 -17.87
N VAL A 445 17.24 -32.91 -19.03
CA VAL A 445 15.87 -32.96 -19.57
C VAL A 445 15.53 -34.42 -19.97
N PRO A 446 14.42 -35.02 -19.49
CA PRO A 446 13.95 -36.29 -20.01
C PRO A 446 13.22 -36.09 -21.36
N PRO A 447 13.35 -37.02 -22.33
CA PRO A 447 12.87 -36.79 -23.69
C PRO A 447 11.34 -36.79 -23.78
N ALA A 448 10.84 -35.91 -24.65
CA ALA A 448 9.43 -35.71 -24.97
C ALA A 448 8.74 -37.00 -25.46
N ARG A 449 7.63 -37.36 -24.81
CA ARG A 449 6.71 -38.38 -25.36
C ARG A 449 5.96 -37.81 -26.55
N ARG A 450 6.30 -38.32 -27.74
CA ARG A 450 5.52 -38.16 -28.99
C ARG A 450 4.07 -38.57 -28.75
N ARG A 451 3.10 -37.66 -28.95
CA ARG A 451 1.70 -38.03 -29.18
C ARG A 451 1.50 -38.29 -30.67
N SER A 452 1.23 -39.55 -31.01
CA SER A 452 0.89 -40.02 -32.34
C SER A 452 -0.51 -39.55 -32.76
N ARG A 453 -0.62 -39.15 -34.03
CA ARG A 453 -1.87 -39.01 -34.77
C ARG A 453 -2.51 -40.38 -34.96
N GLN A 454 -3.77 -40.56 -34.54
CA GLN A 454 -4.73 -41.48 -35.18
C GLN A 454 -6.12 -41.31 -34.56
N ASN A 455 -7.05 -40.70 -35.30
CA ASN A 455 -8.30 -41.34 -35.77
C ASN A 455 -9.34 -40.28 -36.19
N ARG A 456 -9.48 -40.15 -37.52
CA ARG A 456 -10.68 -39.66 -38.20
C ARG A 456 -11.49 -40.89 -38.62
N LYS A 457 -12.80 -40.93 -38.31
CA LYS A 457 -13.94 -41.23 -39.20
C LYS A 457 -15.14 -41.83 -38.45
N LEU A 458 -16.33 -41.59 -39.05
CA LEU A 458 -17.69 -42.11 -38.82
C LEU A 458 -18.53 -41.23 -37.89
N PHE A 459 -19.59 -40.55 -38.34
CA PHE A 459 -20.72 -41.08 -39.12
C PHE A 459 -21.27 -40.10 -40.20
N LEU A 460 -21.76 -40.68 -41.30
CA LEU A 460 -22.64 -40.06 -42.31
C LEU A 460 -23.94 -40.89 -42.40
N HIS A 461 -25.05 -40.16 -42.61
CA HIS A 461 -26.31 -40.57 -43.30
C HIS A 461 -27.27 -41.50 -42.54
N ARG A 462 -28.61 -41.44 -42.63
CA ARG A 462 -29.71 -40.58 -43.19
C ARG A 462 -31.03 -41.34 -42.80
N PRO A 463 -32.29 -41.03 -43.22
CA PRO A 463 -32.80 -40.16 -44.30
C PRO A 463 -33.29 -38.79 -43.86
#